data_AF-A0A915LF76-F1
#
_entry.id   AF-A0A915LF76-F1
#
_cell.length_a   1.000
_cell.length_b   1.000
_cell.length_c   1.000
_cell.angle_alpha   90.00
_cell.angle_beta   90.00
_cell.angle_gamma   90.00
#
_symmetry.space_group_name_H-M   'P 1'
#
loop_
_entity.id
_entity.type
_entity.pdbx_description
1 polymer ?
#
loop_
_entity_poly.entity_id
_entity_poly.type
_entity_poly.pdbx_seq_one_letter_code
_entity_poly.pdbx_strand_id
1 'polypeptide(L)'
;MPNVKEALHIPSNLNIKWEECSDDVFNNYTSTTTIEVANFTKIILNANIRMLFYYGDLDVVCNFLLGQRFTEKLGFEVGKHLFNFE
;
A
#
# COMPACT_ATOMS: atom_id res chain seq x y z
N MET A 1 19.15 17.92 -11.89
CA MET A 1 18.93 19.10 -11.03
C MET A 1 19.91 19.07 -9.85
N PRO A 2 21.15 19.57 -10.02
CA PRO A 2 22.17 19.54 -8.96
C PRO A 2 21.74 20.27 -7.69
N ASN A 3 21.16 21.47 -7.84
CA ASN A 3 20.74 22.31 -6.72
C ASN A 3 19.63 21.68 -5.86
N VAL A 4 18.74 20.88 -6.47
CA VAL A 4 17.69 20.14 -5.74
C VAL A 4 18.29 18.99 -4.94
N LYS A 5 19.27 18.28 -5.50
CA LYS A 5 19.99 17.22 -4.78
C LYS A 5 20.77 17.77 -3.58
N GLU A 6 21.42 18.92 -3.75
CA GLU A 6 22.15 19.60 -2.67
C GLU A 6 21.20 20.08 -1.57
N ALA A 7 20.06 20.69 -1.93
CA ALA A 7 19.05 21.14 -0.97
C ALA A 7 18.40 19.99 -0.18
N LEU A 8 18.32 18.79 -0.76
CA LEU A 8 17.87 17.56 -0.09
C LEU A 8 19.02 16.80 0.60
N HIS A 9 20.23 17.37 0.63
CA HIS A 9 21.44 16.79 1.22
C HIS A 9 21.81 15.41 0.65
N ILE A 10 21.57 15.20 -0.65
CA ILE A 10 22.03 14.00 -1.35
C ILE A 10 23.55 14.08 -1.53
N PRO A 11 24.33 13.08 -1.08
CA PRO A 11 25.79 13.08 -1.18
C PRO A 11 26.28 13.29 -2.62
N SER A 12 27.20 14.24 -2.81
CA SER A 12 27.71 14.62 -4.14
C SER A 12 28.57 13.55 -4.81
N ASN A 13 29.09 12.59 -4.02
CA ASN A 13 29.85 11.44 -4.51
C ASN A 13 28.96 10.30 -5.03
N LEU A 14 27.64 10.33 -4.78
CA LEU A 14 26.71 9.35 -5.32
C LEU A 14 26.32 9.74 -6.74
N ASN A 15 26.96 9.07 -7.71
CA ASN A 15 26.69 9.29 -9.12
C ASN A 15 25.47 8.47 -9.60
N ILE A 16 24.33 8.67 -8.92
CA ILE A 16 23.06 7.97 -9.20
C ILE A 16 22.08 8.99 -9.80
N LYS A 17 21.41 8.60 -10.89
CA LYS A 17 20.28 9.36 -11.43
C LYS A 17 19.03 8.97 -10.64
N TRP A 18 18.23 9.94 -10.22
CA TRP A 18 16.95 9.64 -9.60
C TRP A 18 16.02 9.01 -10.65
N GLU A 19 15.39 7.92 -10.25
CA GLU A 19 14.36 7.19 -10.99
C GLU A 19 13.19 6.91 -10.03
N GLU A 20 11.98 6.79 -10.58
CA GLU A 20 10.78 6.56 -9.79
C GLU A 20 10.75 5.13 -9.22
N CYS A 21 11.18 4.15 -10.03
CA CYS A 21 11.24 2.73 -9.69
C CYS A 21 12.61 2.16 -10.07
N SER A 22 13.10 1.20 -9.28
CA SER A 22 14.35 0.50 -9.56
C SER A 22 14.08 -0.92 -10.07
N ASP A 23 14.35 -1.14 -11.35
CA ASP A 23 14.19 -2.45 -11.99
C ASP A 23 15.15 -3.48 -11.42
N ASP A 24 16.35 -3.07 -11.00
CA ASP A 24 17.32 -3.97 -10.37
C ASP A 24 16.78 -4.52 -9.04
N VAL A 25 16.21 -3.66 -8.19
CA VAL A 25 15.55 -4.10 -6.96
C VAL A 25 14.38 -5.02 -7.26
N PHE A 26 13.53 -4.67 -8.23
CA PHE A 26 12.36 -5.47 -8.60
C PHE A 26 12.74 -6.86 -9.11
N ASN A 27 13.70 -6.95 -10.04
CA ASN A 27 14.09 -8.20 -10.69
C ASN A 27 14.87 -9.13 -9.75
N ASN A 28 15.55 -8.59 -8.74
CA ASN A 28 16.28 -9.38 -7.74
C ASN A 28 15.49 -9.65 -6.46
N TYR A 29 14.25 -9.16 -6.35
CA TYR A 29 13.39 -9.44 -5.21
C TYR A 29 12.75 -10.83 -5.34
N THR A 30 13.20 -11.77 -4.51
CA THR A 30 12.56 -13.09 -4.39
C THR A 30 11.49 -13.05 -3.31
N SER A 31 10.22 -13.17 -3.71
CA SER A 31 9.12 -13.31 -2.75
C SER A 31 9.23 -14.67 -2.04
N THR A 32 9.74 -14.67 -0.80
CA THR A 32 9.95 -15.88 0.00
C THR A 32 8.76 -16.24 0.89
N THR A 33 7.72 -15.41 0.94
CA THR A 33 6.52 -15.69 1.72
C THR A 33 5.34 -14.92 1.12
N THR A 34 4.26 -15.61 0.77
CA THR A 34 2.96 -14.97 0.60
C THR A 34 2.60 -14.36 1.95
N ILE A 35 2.85 -13.07 2.13
CA ILE A 35 2.46 -12.38 3.37
C ILE A 35 0.94 -12.50 3.44
N GLU A 36 0.44 -13.23 4.44
CA GLU A 36 -0.99 -13.26 4.75
C GLU A 36 -1.36 -11.92 5.40
N VAL A 37 -1.49 -10.89 4.58
CA VAL A 37 -1.88 -9.52 4.99
C VAL A 37 -3.18 -9.53 5.79
N ALA A 38 -4.06 -10.51 5.56
CA ALA A 38 -5.29 -10.71 6.31
C ALA A 38 -5.05 -10.94 7.82
N ASN A 39 -4.04 -11.72 8.21
CA ASN A 39 -3.76 -11.99 9.63
C ASN A 39 -3.24 -10.74 10.34
N PHE A 40 -2.31 -10.02 9.72
CA PHE A 40 -1.83 -8.75 10.26
C PHE A 40 -2.95 -7.71 10.36
N THR A 41 -3.81 -7.63 9.34
CA THR A 41 -4.98 -6.74 9.36
C THR A 41 -5.90 -7.06 10.54
N LYS A 42 -6.19 -8.35 10.78
CA LYS A 42 -7.00 -8.77 11.94
C LYS A 42 -6.34 -8.40 13.27
N ILE A 43 -5.03 -8.57 13.40
CA ILE A 43 -4.29 -8.18 14.61
C ILE A 43 -4.42 -6.68 14.88
N ILE A 44 -4.22 -5.84 13.85
CA ILE A 44 -4.30 -4.37 13.96
C ILE A 44 -5.72 -3.92 14.33
N LEU A 45 -6.74 -4.47 13.67
CA LEU A 45 -8.14 -4.15 13.95
C LEU A 45 -8.57 -4.61 15.35
N ASN A 46 -8.16 -5.80 15.80
CA ASN A 46 -8.42 -6.29 17.16
C ASN A 46 -7.70 -5.45 18.23
N ALA A 47 -6.59 -4.78 17.89
CA ALA A 47 -5.94 -3.80 18.73
C ALA A 47 -6.65 -2.42 18.73
N ASN A 48 -7.83 -2.33 18.10
CA ASN A 48 -8.65 -1.12 17.97
C ASN A 48 -7.94 0.03 17.24
N ILE A 49 -7.03 -0.30 16.32
CA ILE A 49 -6.35 0.66 15.45
C ILE A 49 -7.23 0.88 14.21
N ARG A 50 -7.52 2.15 13.90
CA ARG A 50 -8.31 2.51 12.72
C ARG A 50 -7.49 2.29 11.45
N MET A 51 -8.09 1.59 10.48
CA MET A 51 -7.52 1.35 9.15
C MET A 51 -8.46 1.89 8.07
N LEU A 52 -7.88 2.39 6.98
CA LEU A 52 -8.60 2.80 5.78
C LEU A 52 -8.03 2.04 4.59
N PHE A 53 -8.87 1.28 3.90
CA PHE A 53 -8.57 0.68 2.61
C PHE A 53 -9.21 1.55 1.52
N TYR A 54 -8.39 2.19 0.68
CA TYR A 54 -8.86 3.04 -0.41
C TYR A 54 -8.34 2.51 -1.74
N TYR A 55 -9.20 2.51 -2.77
CA TYR A 55 -8.89 2.00 -4.10
C TYR A 55 -9.47 2.94 -5.14
N GLY A 56 -8.70 3.23 -6.19
CA GLY A 56 -9.21 3.91 -7.37
C GLY A 56 -10.09 2.97 -8.19
N ASP A 57 -11.24 3.44 -8.65
CA ASP A 57 -12.18 2.65 -9.45
C ASP A 57 -11.71 2.44 -10.91
N LEU A 58 -10.77 3.27 -11.37
CA LEU A 58 -10.11 3.14 -12.68
C LEU A 58 -8.77 2.37 -12.64
N ASP A 59 -8.27 1.98 -11.47
CA ASP A 59 -7.05 1.16 -11.40
C ASP A 59 -7.37 -0.27 -11.85
N VAL A 60 -6.58 -0.78 -12.79
CA VAL A 60 -6.72 -2.15 -13.34
C VAL A 60 -5.73 -3.13 -12.74
N VAL A 61 -4.64 -2.66 -12.11
CA VAL A 61 -3.61 -3.53 -11.50
C VAL A 61 -4.07 -3.98 -10.11
N CYS A 62 -4.46 -3.06 -9.24
CA CYS A 62 -4.95 -3.32 -7.89
C CYS A 62 -6.36 -2.73 -7.70
N ASN A 63 -7.29 -3.20 -8.53
CA ASN A 63 -8.64 -2.64 -8.62
C ASN A 63 -9.48 -2.72 -7.33
N PHE A 64 -10.51 -1.88 -7.27
CA PHE A 64 -11.43 -1.78 -6.13
C PHE A 64 -12.17 -3.08 -5.79
N LEU A 65 -12.44 -3.97 -6.76
CA LEU A 65 -13.12 -5.25 -6.49
C LEU A 65 -12.21 -6.20 -5.70
N LEU A 66 -10.89 -6.18 -5.95
CA LEU A 66 -9.92 -6.93 -5.14
C LEU A 66 -9.95 -6.45 -3.70
N GLY A 67 -9.93 -5.14 -3.51
CA GLY A 67 -10.01 -4.50 -2.20
C GLY A 67 -11.30 -4.80 -1.44
N GLN A 68 -12.43 -4.67 -2.12
CA GLN A 68 -13.74 -5.00 -1.56
C GLN A 68 -13.79 -6.47 -1.11
N ARG A 69 -13.41 -7.41 -1.99
CA ARG A 69 -13.40 -8.84 -1.64
C ARG A 69 -12.43 -9.16 -0.50
N PHE A 70 -11.30 -8.47 -0.43
CA PHE A 70 -10.35 -8.64 0.68
C PHE A 70 -10.98 -8.21 2.00
N THR A 71 -11.57 -7.00 2.05
CA THR A 71 -12.16 -6.45 3.28
C THR A 71 -13.38 -7.24 3.75
N GLU A 72 -14.25 -7.70 2.84
CA GLU A 72 -15.37 -8.61 3.15
C GLU A 72 -14.89 -9.91 3.81
N LYS A 73 -13.79 -10.49 3.32
CA LYS A 73 -13.21 -11.73 3.85
C LYS A 73 -12.55 -11.55 5.24
N LEU A 74 -12.38 -10.33 5.73
CA LEU A 74 -11.87 -10.11 7.10
C LEU A 74 -12.90 -10.53 8.16
N GLY A 75 -14.19 -10.46 7.85
CA GLY A 75 -15.27 -10.97 8.70
C GLY A 75 -15.62 -10.12 9.93
N PHE A 76 -15.26 -8.83 9.94
CA PHE A 76 -15.66 -7.90 10.99
C PHE A 76 -17.09 -7.39 10.79
N GLU A 77 -17.78 -7.07 11.88
CA GLU A 77 -19.09 -6.44 11.81
C GLU A 77 -18.99 -5.06 11.15
N VAL A 78 -19.79 -4.84 10.11
CA VAL A 78 -19.87 -3.55 9.44
C VAL A 78 -20.81 -2.65 10.23
N GLY A 79 -20.31 -1.50 10.69
CA GLY A 79 -21.13 -0.53 11.42
C GLY A 79 -22.34 -0.09 10.59
N LYS A 80 -23.54 -0.22 11.16
CA LYS A 80 -24.83 0.10 10.51
C LYS A 80 -25.01 1.58 10.13
N HIS A 81 -24.04 2.45 10.41
CA HIS A 81 -24.25 3.89 10.34
C HIS A 81 -24.01 4.51 8.95
N LEU A 82 -23.57 3.75 7.95
CA LEU A 82 -23.10 4.28 6.65
C LEU A 82 -23.91 3.84 5.42
N PHE A 83 -25.01 3.09 5.59
CA PHE A 83 -25.86 2.64 4.46
C PHE A 83 -27.26 3.29 4.43
N ASN A 84 -27.41 4.49 4.99
CA ASN A 84 -28.54 5.34 4.66
C ASN A 84 -28.08 6.35 3.61
N PHE A 85 -27.99 5.90 2.36
CA PHE A 85 -28.06 6.82 1.22
C PHE A 85 -29.54 7.01 0.91
N GLU A 86 -30.16 8.01 1.54
CA GLU A 86 -31.33 8.68 0.97
C GLU A 86 -30.89 9.59 -0.19
#